data_AF-A0A2N5A4C7-F1
#
_entry.id   AF-A0A2N5A4C7-F1
#
_cell.length_a   1.000
_cell.length_b   1.000
_cell.length_c   1.000
_cell.angle_alpha   90.00
_cell.angle_beta   90.00
_cell.angle_gamma   90.00
#
_symmetry.space_group_name_H-M   'P 1'
#
loop_
_entity.id
_entity.type
_entity.pdbx_description
1 polymer ?
#
loop_
_entity_poly.entity_id
_entity_poly.type
_entity_poly.pdbx_seq_one_letter_code
_entity_poly.pdbx_strand_id
1 'polypeptide(L)'
;LSAMAGIYVDVISPLGPRIQVTGSPAVLQSPQVQAKVRSALLAGIRAAVLWHQVGGGRLQLMFSRNRLVNQAKQILAHLTPEL
;
A
#
# COMPACT_ATOMS: atom_id res chain seq x y z
N LEU A 1 2.06 2.08 16.18
CA LEU A 1 2.84 2.56 15.01
C LEU A 1 4.29 2.08 15.06
N SER A 2 5.07 2.41 16.09
CA SER A 2 6.49 2.02 16.15
C SER A 2 6.73 0.51 16.07
N ALA A 3 5.91 -0.33 16.73
CA ALA A 3 6.01 -1.79 16.61
C ALA A 3 5.78 -2.30 15.17
N MET A 4 4.75 -1.78 14.48
CA MET A 4 4.48 -2.14 13.08
C MET A 4 5.60 -1.67 12.15
N ALA A 5 6.15 -0.49 12.40
CA ALA A 5 7.32 0.00 11.68
C ALA A 5 8.55 -0.89 11.90
N GLY A 6 8.75 -1.39 13.13
CA GLY A 6 9.79 -2.37 13.45
C GLY A 6 9.65 -3.64 12.62
N ILE A 7 8.47 -4.26 12.60
CA ILE A 7 8.20 -5.45 11.77
C ILE A 7 8.55 -5.21 10.30
N TYR A 8 8.16 -4.06 9.73
CA TYR A 8 8.52 -3.72 8.35
C TYR A 8 10.04 -3.65 8.15
N VAL A 9 10.76 -3.00 9.06
CA VAL A 9 12.22 -2.81 8.97
C VAL A 9 12.96 -4.13 9.12
N ASP A 10 12.53 -4.97 10.06
CA ASP A 10 13.25 -6.18 10.44
C ASP A 10 12.96 -7.34 9.47
N VAL A 11 11.72 -7.44 8.97
CA VAL A 11 11.27 -8.61 8.19
C VAL A 11 11.17 -8.32 6.70
N ILE A 12 10.66 -7.14 6.31
CA ILE A 12 10.30 -6.87 4.91
C ILE A 12 11.37 -6.06 4.19
N SER A 13 11.86 -4.97 4.79
CA SER A 13 12.84 -4.09 4.18
C SER A 13 14.15 -4.76 3.74
N PRO A 14 14.66 -5.85 4.37
CA PRO A 14 15.90 -6.49 3.95
C PRO A 14 15.76 -7.39 2.71
N LEU A 15 14.53 -7.71 2.27
CA LEU A 15 14.27 -8.65 1.19
C LEU A 15 14.61 -8.10 -0.21
N GLY A 16 14.96 -6.82 -0.31
CA GLY A 16 15.32 -6.18 -1.58
C GLY A 16 15.73 -4.72 -1.41
N PRO A 17 15.89 -3.99 -2.53
CA PRO A 17 16.18 -2.57 -2.49
C PRO A 17 15.11 -1.80 -1.72
N ARG A 18 15.53 -0.81 -0.92
CA ARG A 18 14.60 0.01 -0.13
C ARG A 18 13.69 0.83 -1.04
N ILE A 19 12.40 0.84 -0.70
CA ILE A 19 11.41 1.72 -1.34
C ILE A 19 11.82 3.17 -1.06
N GLN A 20 12.01 3.95 -2.12
CA GLN A 20 12.38 5.35 -2.02
C GLN A 20 11.15 6.18 -1.69
N VAL A 21 11.16 6.81 -0.52
CA VAL A 21 10.08 7.70 -0.07
C VAL A 21 10.59 9.13 -0.14
N THR A 22 10.01 9.93 -1.05
CA THR A 22 10.42 11.30 -1.32
C THR A 22 9.37 12.30 -0.84
N GLY A 23 9.81 13.49 -0.45
CA GLY A 23 8.94 14.56 0.07
C GLY A 23 9.77 15.65 0.74
N SER A 24 9.15 16.44 1.61
CA SER A 24 9.87 17.45 2.41
C SER A 24 10.90 16.78 3.33
N PRO A 25 12.21 17.08 3.20
CA PRO A 25 13.25 16.45 4.02
C PRO A 25 13.06 16.73 5.51
N ALA A 26 12.67 17.95 5.88
CA ALA A 26 12.43 18.34 7.27
C ALA A 26 11.31 17.49 7.91
N VAL A 27 10.27 17.16 7.15
CA VAL A 27 9.17 16.31 7.63
C VAL A 27 9.61 14.85 7.72
N LEU A 28 10.37 14.37 6.74
CA LEU A 28 10.85 12.99 6.70
C LEU A 28 11.91 12.68 7.76
N GLN A 29 12.57 13.68 8.33
CA GLN A 29 13.47 13.50 9.48
C GLN A 29 12.73 13.17 10.79
N SER A 30 11.43 13.47 10.90
CA SER A 30 10.65 13.15 12.10
C SER A 30 10.53 11.63 12.30
N PRO A 31 10.94 11.10 13.48
CA PRO A 31 10.80 9.68 13.79
C PRO A 31 9.35 9.18 13.75
N GLN A 32 8.39 10.02 14.15
CA GLN A 32 6.97 9.69 14.13
C GLN A 32 6.45 9.56 12.69
N VAL A 33 6.91 10.42 11.78
CA VAL A 33 6.59 10.33 10.35
C VAL A 33 7.20 9.06 9.75
N GLN A 34 8.47 8.77 10.05
CA GLN A 34 9.12 7.54 9.61
C GLN A 34 8.37 6.28 10.05
N ALA A 35 7.92 6.24 11.32
CA ALA A 35 7.14 5.11 11.83
C ALA A 35 5.78 4.98 11.11
N LYS A 36 5.10 6.09 10.82
CA LYS A 36 3.85 6.10 10.03
C LYS A 36 4.06 5.57 8.62
N VAL A 37 5.09 6.07 7.92
CA VAL A 37 5.44 5.62 6.56
C VAL A 37 5.68 4.10 6.53
N ARG A 38 6.55 3.59 7.41
CA ARG A 38 6.88 2.15 7.46
C ARG A 38 5.67 1.28 7.83
N SER A 39 4.82 1.75 8.74
CA SER A 39 3.58 1.05 9.08
C SER A 39 2.59 1.01 7.91
N ALA A 40 2.50 2.09 7.13
CA ALA A 40 1.68 2.13 5.92
C ALA A 40 2.23 1.20 4.83
N LEU A 41 3.56 1.14 4.66
CA LEU A 41 4.18 0.18 3.75
C LEU A 41 3.89 -1.27 4.18
N LEU A 42 3.94 -1.59 5.47
CA LEU A 42 3.52 -2.90 5.98
C LEU A 42 2.07 -3.23 5.62
N ALA A 43 1.16 -2.26 5.80
CA ALA A 43 -0.24 -2.43 5.42
C ALA A 43 -0.41 -2.66 3.91
N GLY A 44 0.37 -1.97 3.08
CA GLY A 44 0.43 -2.19 1.63
C GLY A 44 0.88 -3.61 1.26
N ILE A 45 1.91 -4.13 1.94
CA ILE A 45 2.37 -5.52 1.76
C ILE A 45 1.27 -6.52 2.14
N ARG A 46 0.59 -6.30 3.27
CA ARG A 46 -0.56 -7.14 3.66
C ARG A 46 -1.66 -7.12 2.60
N ALA A 47 -1.97 -5.95 2.03
CA ALA A 47 -2.96 -5.82 0.96
C ALA A 47 -2.50 -6.52 -0.33
N ALA A 48 -1.20 -6.48 -0.67
CA ALA A 48 -0.63 -7.20 -1.80
C ALA A 48 -0.69 -8.72 -1.62
N VAL A 49 -0.45 -9.23 -0.41
CA VAL A 49 -0.63 -10.65 -0.07
C VAL A 49 -2.10 -11.05 -0.26
N LEU A 50 -3.04 -10.27 0.27
CA LEU A 50 -4.47 -10.52 0.08
C LEU A 50 -4.84 -10.51 -1.41
N TRP A 51 -4.33 -9.56 -2.18
CA TRP A 51 -4.57 -9.48 -3.63
C TRP A 51 -4.17 -10.77 -4.32
N HIS A 52 -2.99 -11.31 -4.03
CA HIS A 52 -2.58 -12.62 -4.56
C HIS A 52 -3.46 -13.77 -4.08
N GLN A 53 -3.83 -13.80 -2.79
CA GLN A 53 -4.68 -14.85 -2.21
C GLN A 53 -6.07 -14.91 -2.86
N VAL A 54 -6.62 -13.78 -3.31
CA VAL A 54 -7.93 -13.72 -3.98
C VAL A 54 -7.84 -13.79 -5.51
N GLY A 55 -6.72 -14.27 -6.06
CA GLY A 55 -6.53 -14.50 -7.50
C GLY A 55 -5.96 -13.31 -8.28
N GLY A 56 -5.52 -12.27 -7.59
CA GLY A 56 -4.75 -11.17 -8.17
C GLY A 56 -3.35 -11.60 -8.60
N GLY A 57 -2.80 -10.89 -9.59
CA GLY A 57 -1.45 -11.11 -10.08
C GLY A 57 -1.10 -10.19 -11.23
N ARG A 58 0.17 -10.19 -11.65
CA ARG A 58 0.68 -9.29 -12.70
C ARG A 58 -0.14 -9.40 -14.01
N LEU A 59 -0.35 -10.62 -14.49
CA LEU A 59 -1.13 -10.86 -15.72
C LEU A 59 -2.61 -10.52 -15.52
N GLN A 60 -3.18 -10.86 -14.36
CA GLN A 60 -4.56 -10.51 -14.04
C GLN A 60 -4.77 -9.00 -14.09
N LEU A 61 -3.85 -8.20 -13.53
CA LEU A 61 -3.91 -6.74 -13.57
C LEU A 61 -3.79 -6.21 -15.00
N MET A 62 -2.86 -6.76 -15.80
CA MET A 62 -2.67 -6.34 -17.19
C MET A 62 -3.93 -6.58 -18.04
N PHE A 63 -4.55 -7.76 -17.94
CA PHE A 63 -5.72 -8.10 -18.77
C PHE A 63 -7.06 -7.64 -18.19
N SER A 64 -7.16 -7.36 -16.88
CA SER A 64 -8.40 -6.96 -16.22
C SER A 64 -8.46 -5.49 -15.83
N ARG A 65 -7.54 -4.65 -16.32
CA ARG A 65 -7.42 -3.23 -15.90
C ARG A 65 -8.74 -2.45 -15.98
N ASN A 66 -9.45 -2.54 -17.12
CA ASN A 66 -10.73 -1.84 -17.29
C ASN A 66 -11.81 -2.35 -16.33
N ARG A 67 -11.88 -3.66 -16.10
CA ARG A 67 -12.82 -4.26 -15.15
C ARG A 67 -12.59 -3.75 -13.73
N LEU A 68 -11.33 -3.72 -13.30
CA LEU A 68 -10.95 -3.24 -11.96
C LEU A 68 -11.29 -1.75 -11.76
N VAL A 69 -11.01 -0.91 -12.76
CA VAL A 69 -11.34 0.52 -12.70
C VAL A 69 -12.85 0.74 -12.65
N ASN A 70 -13.63 0.02 -13.46
CA ASN A 70 -15.08 0.14 -13.46
C ASN A 70 -15.68 -0.30 -12.12
N GLN A 71 -15.19 -1.40 -11.54
CA GLN A 71 -15.64 -1.84 -10.21
C GLN A 71 -15.32 -0.82 -9.13
N ALA A 72 -14.13 -0.22 -9.15
CA ALA A 72 -13.75 0.83 -8.19
C ALA A 72 -14.67 2.05 -8.30
N LYS A 73 -15.02 2.48 -9.52
CA LYS A 73 -15.97 3.58 -9.76
C LYS A 73 -17.37 3.24 -9.25
N GLN A 74 -17.85 2.02 -9.46
CA GLN A 74 -19.14 1.57 -8.96
C GLN A 74 -19.19 1.57 -7.43
N ILE A 75 -18.14 1.07 -6.78
CA ILE A 75 -18.03 1.12 -5.31
C ILE A 75 -18.03 2.57 -4.82
N LEU A 76 -17.28 3.46 -5.47
CA LEU A 76 -17.26 4.89 -5.11
C LEU A 76 -18.65 5.52 -5.22
N ALA A 77 -19.33 5.33 -6.37
CA ALA A 77 -20.68 5.85 -6.59
C ALA A 77 -21.70 5.31 -5.57
N HIS A 78 -21.58 4.04 -5.18
CA HIS A 78 -22.41 3.45 -4.14
C HIS A 78 -22.19 4.08 -2.76
N LEU A 79 -20.95 4.52 -2.46
CA LEU A 79 -20.61 5.18 -1.21
C LEU A 79 -20.95 6.68 -1.18
N THR A 80 -21.15 7.30 -2.34
CA THR A 80 -21.50 8.73 -2.48
C THR A 80 -22.86 8.91 -3.17
N PRO A 81 -23.98 8.56 -2.52
CA PRO A 81 -25.31 8.61 -3.15
C PRO A 81 -25.84 10.04 -3.39
N GLU A 82 -25.21 11.04 -2.79
CA GLU A 82 -25.59 12.46 -2.86
C GLU A 82 -24.93 13.22 -4.05
N LEU A 83 -24.03 12.55 -4.80
CA LEU A 83 -23.37 13.05 -6.01
C LEU A 83 -23.85 12.28 -7.25
#